data_AF-A0A8S3HK44-F1
#
_entry.id   AF-A0A8S3HK44-F1
#
_cell.length_a   1.000
_cell.length_b   1.000
_cell.length_c   1.000
_cell.angle_alpha   90.00
_cell.angle_beta   90.00
_cell.angle_gamma   90.00
#
_symmetry.space_group_name_H-M   'P 1'
#
loop_
_entity.id
_entity.type
_entity.pdbx_description
1 polymer ?
#
loop_
_entity_poly.entity_id
_entity_poly.type
_entity_poly.pdbx_seq_one_letter_code
_entity_poly.pdbx_strand_id
1 'polypeptide(L)'
;IRSQPELRGIIPSSFAHIFDSISRSTSRQFLVRASYLEIYNESIRDLLSRDQNKRLQLQEHPKEGVHVHDLSSFITKNSPEIEHVMTTGNLNRSTGATNMNEHSSRSHAIFVITVESSEIGVDGKPHIRVGKLNLVDLAGSERQAKTGSTGDRFKEATNINLSLSVLGNVISALVDGNSHVPYRDSKLTRLLQKVNEQTR
;
A
#
# COMPACT_ATOMS: atom_id res chain seq x y z
N ILE A 1 -3.23 -23.84 7.51
CA ILE A 1 -3.67 -22.41 7.47
C ILE A 1 -4.55 -22.11 6.25
N ARG A 2 -4.12 -22.33 4.99
CA ARG A 2 -4.95 -22.02 3.79
C ARG A 2 -6.28 -22.80 3.67
N SER A 3 -6.39 -23.97 4.31
CA SER A 3 -7.55 -24.86 4.27
C SER A 3 -8.60 -24.64 5.38
N GLN A 4 -8.33 -23.77 6.36
CA GLN A 4 -9.26 -23.48 7.44
C GLN A 4 -9.86 -22.08 7.23
N PRO A 5 -11.15 -21.98 6.87
CA PRO A 5 -11.82 -20.70 6.63
C PRO A 5 -11.70 -19.75 7.83
N GLU A 6 -11.79 -20.26 9.06
CA GLU A 6 -11.65 -19.47 10.29
C GLU A 6 -10.26 -18.84 10.50
N LEU A 7 -9.22 -19.32 9.81
CA LEU A 7 -7.85 -18.79 9.93
C LEU A 7 -7.47 -17.84 8.79
N ARG A 8 -8.40 -17.50 7.88
CA ARG A 8 -8.12 -16.57 6.79
C ARG A 8 -8.00 -15.14 7.34
N GLY A 9 -6.82 -14.55 7.14
CA GLY A 9 -6.57 -13.15 7.46
C GLY A 9 -7.37 -12.18 6.59
N ILE A 10 -7.26 -10.88 6.90
CA ILE A 10 -7.99 -9.81 6.20
C ILE A 10 -7.70 -9.78 4.69
N ILE A 11 -6.46 -10.05 4.30
CA ILE A 11 -6.01 -9.99 2.89
C ILE A 11 -6.78 -10.99 2.00
N PRO A 12 -6.68 -12.32 2.20
CA PRO A 12 -7.39 -13.29 1.35
C PRO A 12 -8.92 -13.12 1.44
N SER A 13 -9.45 -12.72 2.60
CA SER A 13 -10.88 -12.44 2.75
C SER A 13 -11.32 -11.21 1.93
N SER A 14 -10.49 -10.18 1.84
CA SER A 14 -10.74 -8.99 1.03
C SER A 14 -10.73 -9.31 -0.46
N PHE A 15 -9.78 -10.13 -0.92
CA PHE A 15 -9.70 -10.57 -2.32
C PHE A 15 -10.95 -11.32 -2.74
N ALA A 16 -11.35 -12.35 -1.96
CA ALA A 16 -12.57 -13.10 -2.21
C ALA A 16 -13.79 -12.16 -2.25
N HIS A 17 -13.93 -11.27 -1.26
CA HIS A 17 -15.05 -10.36 -1.18
C HIS A 17 -15.15 -9.40 -2.38
N ILE A 18 -14.02 -8.87 -2.88
CA ILE A 18 -13.99 -8.02 -4.06
C ILE A 18 -14.51 -8.78 -5.29
N PHE A 19 -13.95 -9.95 -5.58
CA PHE A 19 -14.32 -10.71 -6.77
C PHE A 19 -15.73 -11.31 -6.68
N ASP A 20 -16.19 -11.70 -5.49
CA ASP A 20 -17.57 -12.12 -5.26
C ASP A 20 -18.57 -10.97 -5.45
N SER A 21 -18.19 -9.75 -5.09
CA SER A 21 -19.04 -8.57 -5.30
C SER A 21 -19.11 -8.18 -6.77
N ILE A 22 -17.99 -8.31 -7.49
CA ILE A 22 -17.93 -8.09 -8.94
C ILE A 22 -18.78 -9.14 -9.67
N SER A 23 -18.67 -10.42 -9.32
CA SER A 23 -19.40 -11.50 -10.00
C SER A 23 -20.92 -11.41 -9.84
N ARG A 24 -21.41 -10.80 -8.74
CA ARG A 24 -22.83 -10.53 -8.50
C ARG A 24 -23.36 -9.30 -9.24
N SER A 25 -22.50 -8.48 -9.83
CA SER A 25 -22.92 -7.26 -10.52
C SER A 25 -23.14 -7.54 -12.01
N THR A 26 -24.33 -7.18 -12.52
CA THR A 26 -24.73 -7.44 -13.92
C THR A 26 -24.75 -6.19 -14.80
N SER A 27 -24.81 -4.99 -14.21
CA SER A 27 -24.92 -3.72 -14.93
C SER A 27 -23.59 -2.98 -15.12
N ARG A 28 -22.50 -3.48 -14.52
CA ARG A 28 -21.21 -2.80 -14.46
C ARG A 28 -20.09 -3.62 -15.05
N GLN A 29 -19.17 -2.94 -15.72
CA GLN A 29 -17.88 -3.51 -16.12
C GLN A 29 -16.83 -3.14 -15.08
N PHE A 30 -15.92 -4.05 -14.78
CA PHE A 30 -14.87 -3.85 -13.78
C PHE A 30 -13.48 -4.12 -14.34
N LEU A 31 -12.51 -3.32 -13.89
CA LEU A 31 -11.08 -3.54 -14.10
C LEU A 31 -10.39 -3.50 -12.73
N VAL A 32 -9.84 -4.63 -12.31
CA VAL A 32 -9.08 -4.74 -11.05
C VAL A 32 -7.60 -4.76 -11.38
N ARG A 33 -6.85 -3.87 -10.74
CA ARG A 33 -5.39 -3.81 -10.81
C ARG A 33 -4.76 -3.89 -9.43
N ALA A 34 -3.64 -4.58 -9.35
CA ALA A 34 -2.86 -4.74 -8.14
C ALA A 34 -1.45 -4.17 -8.31
N SER A 35 -0.99 -3.42 -7.32
CA SER A 35 0.37 -2.91 -7.20
C SER A 35 0.91 -3.27 -5.82
N TYR A 36 2.21 -3.50 -5.71
CA TYR A 36 2.82 -3.85 -4.43
C TYR A 36 4.17 -3.17 -4.28
N LEU A 37 4.34 -2.42 -3.19
CA LEU A 37 5.55 -1.70 -2.89
C LEU A 37 5.98 -1.92 -1.44
N GLU A 38 7.24 -1.64 -1.19
CA GLU A 38 7.76 -1.47 0.16
C GLU A 38 8.35 -0.06 0.35
N ILE A 39 8.30 0.41 1.60
CA ILE A 39 9.02 1.58 2.06
C ILE A 39 10.02 1.10 3.10
N TYR A 40 11.30 1.18 2.76
CA TYR A 40 12.40 0.85 3.63
C TYR A 40 13.33 2.05 3.73
N ASN A 41 13.60 2.51 4.95
CA ASN A 41 14.49 3.64 5.19
C ASN A 41 14.14 4.89 4.35
N GLU A 42 12.85 5.26 4.31
CA GLU A 42 12.31 6.34 3.46
C GLU A 42 12.65 6.19 1.95
N SER A 43 12.89 4.96 1.50
CA SER A 43 13.11 4.59 0.09
C SER A 43 11.97 3.72 -0.39
N ILE A 44 11.41 4.03 -1.57
CA ILE A 44 10.31 3.27 -2.16
C ILE A 44 10.88 2.28 -3.17
N ARG A 45 10.51 1.01 -3.04
CA ARG A 45 10.84 -0.05 -3.99
C ARG A 45 9.56 -0.73 -4.48
N ASP A 46 9.52 -1.03 -5.76
CA ASP A 46 8.47 -1.81 -6.38
C ASP A 46 8.73 -3.32 -6.20
N LEU A 47 7.84 -4.00 -5.49
CA LEU A 47 7.96 -5.43 -5.21
C LEU A 47 7.55 -6.31 -6.39
N LEU A 48 7.00 -5.73 -7.47
CA LEU A 48 6.56 -6.46 -8.66
C LEU A 48 7.41 -6.14 -9.91
N SER A 49 8.29 -5.13 -9.83
CA SER A 49 9.23 -4.79 -10.89
C SER A 49 10.27 -5.89 -11.10
N ARG A 50 10.78 -6.03 -12.33
CA ARG A 50 11.97 -6.86 -12.60
C ARG A 50 13.25 -6.20 -12.10
N ASP A 51 13.30 -4.87 -12.14
CA ASP A 51 14.39 -4.08 -11.59
C ASP A 51 14.10 -3.78 -10.12
N GLN A 52 14.72 -4.57 -9.24
CA GLN A 52 14.63 -4.45 -7.78
C GLN A 52 15.57 -3.38 -7.20
N ASN A 53 16.42 -2.76 -8.03
CA ASN A 53 17.35 -1.71 -7.62
C ASN A 53 16.78 -0.32 -7.86
N LYS A 54 15.83 -0.16 -8.80
CA LYS A 54 15.14 1.11 -9.04
C LYS A 54 14.45 1.62 -7.76
N ARG A 55 14.72 2.87 -7.42
CA ARG A 55 14.01 3.59 -6.35
C ARG A 55 12.97 4.51 -6.96
N LEU A 56 11.75 4.42 -6.43
CA LEU A 56 10.62 5.20 -6.92
C LEU A 56 10.43 6.48 -6.13
N GLN A 57 9.75 7.45 -6.76
CA GLN A 57 9.48 8.76 -6.20
C GLN A 57 7.98 8.99 -6.09
N LEU A 58 7.60 9.81 -5.10
CA LEU A 58 6.24 10.29 -4.96
C LEU A 58 5.99 11.47 -5.89
N GLN A 59 4.82 11.49 -6.50
CA GLN A 59 4.31 12.58 -7.30
C GLN A 59 2.91 12.97 -6.86
N GLU A 60 2.56 14.24 -7.03
CA GLU A 60 1.22 14.76 -6.75
C GLU A 60 0.50 14.99 -8.07
N HIS A 61 -0.67 14.37 -8.23
CA HIS A 61 -1.55 14.62 -9.36
C HIS A 61 -2.80 15.38 -8.90
N PRO A 62 -3.24 16.46 -9.60
CA PRO A 62 -4.35 17.31 -9.14
C PRO A 62 -5.65 16.57 -8.85
N LYS A 63 -5.92 15.46 -9.55
CA LYS A 63 -7.17 14.67 -9.40
C LYS A 63 -7.00 13.39 -8.58
N GLU A 64 -5.79 12.85 -8.51
CA GLU A 64 -5.53 11.54 -7.89
C GLU A 64 -4.79 11.63 -6.56
N GLY A 65 -4.31 12.82 -6.20
CA GLY A 65 -3.48 13.05 -5.02
C GLY A 65 -2.07 12.50 -5.17
N VAL A 66 -1.48 12.12 -4.04
CA VAL A 66 -0.13 11.55 -3.98
C VAL A 66 -0.15 10.13 -4.54
N HIS A 67 0.76 9.82 -5.46
CA HIS A 67 0.97 8.49 -6.03
C HIS A 67 2.46 8.21 -6.24
N VAL A 68 2.81 6.96 -6.50
CA VAL A 68 4.18 6.56 -6.84
C VAL A 68 4.35 6.50 -8.35
N HIS A 69 5.27 7.30 -8.88
CA HIS A 69 5.59 7.29 -10.31
C HIS A 69 6.27 5.98 -10.72
N ASP A 70 5.92 5.45 -11.90
CA ASP A 70 6.39 4.17 -12.46
C ASP A 70 6.15 2.94 -11.57
N LEU A 71 5.20 2.98 -10.64
CA LEU A 71 4.85 1.79 -9.87
C LEU A 71 4.13 0.78 -10.78
N SER A 72 4.65 -0.44 -10.83
CA SER A 72 4.08 -1.52 -11.63
C SER A 72 2.65 -1.83 -11.18
N SER A 73 1.77 -2.09 -12.15
CA SER A 73 0.37 -2.42 -11.90
C SER A 73 -0.05 -3.59 -12.80
N PHE A 74 -0.64 -4.62 -12.19
CA PHE A 74 -1.00 -5.86 -12.86
C PHE A 74 -2.51 -6.04 -12.84
N ILE A 75 -3.09 -6.35 -14.00
CA ILE A 75 -4.51 -6.68 -14.12
C ILE A 75 -4.73 -8.07 -13.53
N THR A 76 -5.74 -8.18 -12.66
CA THR A 76 -6.12 -9.44 -12.01
C THR A 76 -7.59 -9.73 -12.24
N LYS A 77 -7.93 -10.91 -12.75
CA LYS A 77 -9.30 -11.26 -13.19
C LYS A 77 -10.08 -12.07 -12.14
N ASN A 78 -9.40 -12.60 -11.14
CA ASN A 78 -9.98 -13.47 -10.12
C ASN A 78 -9.09 -13.49 -8.84
N SER A 79 -9.60 -14.09 -7.76
CA SER A 79 -8.86 -14.21 -6.49
C SER A 79 -7.50 -14.93 -6.64
N PRO A 80 -7.39 -16.08 -7.36
CA PRO A 80 -6.10 -16.72 -7.58
C PRO A 80 -5.04 -15.84 -8.24
N GLU A 81 -5.42 -15.02 -9.23
CA GLU A 81 -4.49 -14.11 -9.91
C GLU A 81 -3.95 -13.02 -8.98
N ILE A 82 -4.80 -12.37 -8.17
CA ILE A 82 -4.34 -11.35 -7.22
C ILE A 82 -3.52 -11.95 -6.06
N GLU A 83 -3.85 -13.17 -5.64
CA GLU A 83 -3.05 -13.93 -4.69
C GLU A 83 -1.67 -14.28 -5.24
N HIS A 84 -1.58 -14.59 -6.54
CA HIS A 84 -0.30 -14.81 -7.21
C HIS A 84 0.55 -13.53 -7.24
N VAL A 85 -0.04 -12.37 -7.58
CA VAL A 85 0.66 -11.07 -7.53
C VAL A 85 1.21 -10.78 -6.13
N MET A 86 0.39 -10.97 -5.08
CA MET A 86 0.81 -10.82 -3.69
C MET A 86 1.94 -11.79 -3.33
N THR A 87 1.83 -13.06 -3.73
CA THR A 87 2.85 -14.08 -3.45
C THR A 87 4.18 -13.72 -4.10
N THR A 88 4.17 -13.27 -5.36
CA THR A 88 5.37 -12.82 -6.07
C THR A 88 6.04 -11.64 -5.37
N GLY A 89 5.29 -10.62 -4.96
CA GLY A 89 5.88 -9.49 -4.25
C GLY A 89 6.39 -9.85 -2.85
N ASN A 90 5.75 -10.79 -2.15
CA ASN A 90 6.27 -11.30 -0.87
C ASN A 90 7.60 -12.06 -1.04
N LEU A 91 7.74 -12.84 -2.11
CA LEU A 91 9.01 -13.48 -2.45
C LEU A 91 10.09 -12.43 -2.71
N ASN A 92 9.80 -11.42 -3.52
CA ASN A 92 10.76 -10.33 -3.82
C ASN A 92 11.14 -9.52 -2.56
N ARG A 93 10.18 -9.24 -1.68
CA ARG A 93 10.42 -8.61 -0.37
C ARG A 93 11.38 -9.44 0.48
N SER A 94 11.22 -10.77 0.43
CA SER A 94 12.05 -11.72 1.19
C SER A 94 13.45 -11.89 0.59
N THR A 95 13.58 -12.01 -0.73
CA THR A 95 14.87 -12.21 -1.42
C THR A 95 15.71 -10.94 -1.52
N GLY A 96 15.07 -9.76 -1.49
CA GLY A 96 15.77 -8.48 -1.38
C GLY A 96 16.61 -8.33 -0.11
N ALA A 97 16.36 -9.17 0.91
CA ALA A 97 17.15 -9.26 2.12
C ALA A 97 18.45 -10.06 1.87
N THR A 98 19.36 -9.52 1.06
CA THR A 98 20.69 -10.12 0.96
C THR A 98 21.48 -9.83 2.25
N ASN A 99 21.87 -10.90 2.95
CA ASN A 99 22.84 -11.00 4.06
C ASN A 99 22.54 -10.40 5.46
N MET A 100 21.35 -9.87 5.75
CA MET A 100 20.98 -9.55 7.14
C MET A 100 19.52 -9.89 7.43
N ASN A 101 19.30 -10.97 8.18
CA ASN A 101 18.01 -11.45 8.67
C ASN A 101 17.32 -10.39 9.55
N GLU A 102 16.52 -9.48 8.98
CA GLU A 102 15.40 -8.74 9.63
C GLU A 102 14.75 -7.67 8.71
N HIS A 103 14.89 -7.74 7.38
CA HIS A 103 14.42 -6.64 6.51
C HIS A 103 12.88 -6.48 6.47
N SER A 104 12.11 -7.56 6.67
CA SER A 104 10.64 -7.49 6.66
C SER A 104 10.06 -6.86 7.94
N SER A 105 10.66 -7.05 9.11
CA SER A 105 10.25 -6.35 10.35
C SER A 105 10.57 -4.86 10.31
N ARG A 106 11.42 -4.46 9.37
CA ARG A 106 12.00 -3.11 9.26
C ARG A 106 11.54 -2.31 8.05
N SER A 107 10.59 -2.84 7.28
CA SER A 107 10.02 -2.17 6.11
C SER A 107 8.49 -2.22 6.15
N HIS A 108 7.86 -1.15 5.67
CA HIS A 108 6.42 -1.11 5.47
C HIS A 108 6.09 -1.70 4.10
N ALA A 109 5.16 -2.63 4.04
CA ALA A 109 4.63 -3.19 2.81
C ALA A 109 3.23 -2.63 2.53
N ILE A 110 2.98 -2.16 1.31
CA ILE A 110 1.69 -1.60 0.90
C ILE A 110 1.24 -2.29 -0.38
N PHE A 111 0.22 -3.13 -0.27
CA PHE A 111 -0.46 -3.73 -1.40
C PHE A 111 -1.69 -2.91 -1.77
N VAL A 112 -1.68 -2.35 -2.97
CA VAL A 112 -2.71 -1.45 -3.47
C VAL A 112 -3.59 -2.19 -4.46
N ILE A 113 -4.88 -2.27 -4.18
CA ILE A 113 -5.89 -2.76 -5.11
C ILE A 113 -6.66 -1.56 -5.66
N THR A 114 -6.61 -1.36 -6.97
CA THR A 114 -7.41 -0.37 -7.66
C THR A 114 -8.54 -1.08 -8.41
N VAL A 115 -9.78 -0.72 -8.09
CA VAL A 115 -10.98 -1.23 -8.77
C VAL A 115 -11.60 -0.08 -9.54
N GLU A 116 -11.58 -0.17 -10.85
CA GLU A 116 -12.34 0.71 -11.73
C GLU A 116 -13.64 0.04 -12.11
N SER A 117 -14.73 0.78 -12.09
CA SER A 117 -16.04 0.32 -12.55
C SER A 117 -16.63 1.32 -13.53
N SER A 118 -17.27 0.83 -14.58
CA SER A 118 -17.97 1.62 -15.58
C SER A 118 -19.41 1.13 -15.70
N GLU A 119 -20.36 2.08 -15.61
CA GLU A 119 -21.79 1.86 -15.78
C GLU A 119 -22.33 2.90 -16.75
N ILE A 120 -23.26 2.53 -17.62
CA ILE A 120 -23.95 3.50 -18.48
C ILE A 120 -24.97 4.24 -17.62
N GLY A 121 -24.79 5.56 -17.48
CA GLY A 121 -25.72 6.44 -16.78
C GLY A 121 -27.03 6.64 -17.54
N VAL A 122 -28.00 7.25 -16.87
CA VAL A 122 -29.30 7.62 -17.48
C VAL A 122 -29.17 8.58 -18.66
N ASP A 123 -28.03 9.26 -18.78
CA ASP A 123 -27.63 10.14 -19.88
C ASP A 123 -27.07 9.38 -21.10
N GLY A 124 -27.00 8.05 -21.03
CA GLY A 124 -26.43 7.19 -22.06
C GLY A 124 -24.90 7.23 -22.11
N LYS A 125 -24.23 7.84 -21.13
CA LYS A 125 -22.76 7.98 -21.10
C LYS A 125 -22.12 7.04 -20.08
N PRO A 126 -20.87 6.59 -20.30
CA PRO A 126 -20.14 5.81 -19.32
C PRO A 126 -19.76 6.67 -18.11
N HIS A 127 -20.20 6.25 -16.92
CA HIS A 127 -19.83 6.83 -15.65
C HIS A 127 -18.80 5.94 -14.97
N ILE A 128 -17.58 6.47 -14.81
CA ILE A 128 -16.45 5.73 -14.26
C ILE A 128 -16.30 6.06 -12.77
N ARG A 129 -16.18 5.02 -11.94
CA ARG A 129 -15.83 5.13 -10.53
C ARG A 129 -14.54 4.36 -10.27
N VAL A 130 -13.64 4.96 -9.51
CA VAL A 130 -12.36 4.35 -9.12
C VAL A 130 -12.31 4.25 -7.60
N GLY A 131 -12.19 3.02 -7.10
CA GLY A 131 -11.92 2.74 -5.69
C GLY A 131 -10.49 2.24 -5.52
N LYS A 132 -9.82 2.67 -4.44
CA LYS A 132 -8.50 2.17 -4.06
C LYS A 132 -8.56 1.59 -2.64
N LEU A 133 -8.11 0.36 -2.47
CA LEU A 133 -7.93 -0.31 -1.18
C LEU A 133 -6.45 -0.54 -0.94
N ASN A 134 -5.93 0.03 0.15
CA ASN A 134 -4.56 -0.18 0.58
C ASN A 134 -4.54 -1.21 1.72
N LEU A 135 -3.86 -2.32 1.52
CA LEU A 135 -3.58 -3.32 2.55
C LEU A 135 -2.13 -3.08 3.01
N VAL A 136 -1.99 -2.59 4.24
CA VAL A 136 -0.73 -2.09 4.78
C VAL A 136 -0.23 -3.02 5.88
N ASP A 137 0.98 -3.53 5.73
CA ASP A 137 1.74 -4.29 6.73
C ASP A 137 2.90 -3.41 7.20
N LEU A 138 2.78 -2.85 8.41
CA LEU A 138 3.73 -1.88 8.94
C LEU A 138 4.94 -2.57 9.57
N ALA A 139 6.07 -1.89 9.53
CA ALA A 139 7.26 -2.27 10.28
C ALA A 139 6.98 -2.32 11.80
N GLY A 140 7.84 -3.03 12.53
CA GLY A 140 7.82 -3.12 13.98
C GLY A 140 7.92 -1.75 14.66
N SER A 141 7.12 -1.56 15.71
CA SER A 141 7.06 -0.32 16.50
C SER A 141 8.00 -0.31 17.71
N GLU A 142 8.86 -1.31 17.84
CA GLU A 142 9.70 -1.48 19.01
C GLU A 142 10.76 -0.38 19.15
N ARG A 143 10.85 0.15 20.37
CA ARG A 143 11.75 1.25 20.70
C ARG A 143 13.20 0.77 20.73
N GLN A 144 14.09 1.56 20.10
CA GLN A 144 15.55 1.39 19.99
C GLN A 144 16.32 1.13 21.29
N ALA A 145 15.71 1.29 22.48
CA ALA A 145 16.41 1.21 23.76
C ALA A 145 17.08 -0.15 24.07
N LYS A 146 16.87 -1.19 23.25
CA LYS A 146 17.43 -2.54 23.44
C LYS A 146 18.46 -3.00 22.40
N THR A 147 18.72 -2.27 21.32
CA THR A 147 19.43 -2.86 20.17
C THR A 147 20.92 -2.59 20.08
N GLY A 148 21.50 -1.69 20.88
CA GLY A 148 22.95 -1.42 20.90
C GLY A 148 23.55 -1.05 19.52
N SER A 149 22.71 -0.67 18.57
CA SER A 149 23.09 -0.52 17.16
C SER A 149 23.81 0.80 16.91
N THR A 150 25.01 0.74 16.34
CA THR A 150 25.82 1.91 15.94
C THR A 150 25.87 2.07 14.42
N GLY A 151 26.25 3.26 13.92
CA GLY A 151 26.45 3.52 12.48
C GLY A 151 25.15 3.51 11.65
N ASP A 152 25.18 2.90 10.46
CA ASP A 152 24.05 2.90 9.53
C ASP A 152 22.81 2.18 10.07
N ARG A 153 23.00 1.16 10.93
CA ARG A 153 21.90 0.48 11.62
C ARG A 153 21.14 1.40 12.58
N PHE A 154 21.84 2.38 13.18
CA PHE A 154 21.20 3.40 14.02
C PHE A 154 20.32 4.32 13.18
N LYS A 155 20.86 4.85 12.06
CA LYS A 155 20.10 5.73 11.14
C LYS A 155 18.86 5.03 10.57
N GLU A 156 19.00 3.78 10.16
CA GLU A 156 17.90 2.96 9.66
C GLU A 156 16.81 2.78 10.74
N ALA A 157 17.19 2.39 11.96
CA ALA A 157 16.25 2.22 13.06
C ALA A 157 15.59 3.55 13.47
N THR A 158 16.27 4.69 13.31
CA THR A 158 15.70 6.02 13.50
C THR A 158 14.63 6.31 12.43
N ASN A 159 14.90 6.00 11.16
CA ASN A 159 13.94 6.26 10.08
C ASN A 159 12.70 5.36 10.12
N ILE A 160 12.84 4.10 10.56
CA ILE A 160 11.70 3.21 10.79
C ILE A 160 10.80 3.79 11.88
N ASN A 161 11.38 4.15 13.02
CA ASN A 161 10.64 4.76 14.13
C ASN A 161 10.06 6.14 13.76
N LEU A 162 10.74 6.90 12.89
CA LEU A 162 10.24 8.17 12.38
C LEU A 162 8.91 7.98 11.64
N SER A 163 8.87 7.07 10.66
CA SER A 163 7.66 6.85 9.86
C SER A 163 6.44 6.43 10.70
N LEU A 164 6.64 5.60 11.72
CA LEU A 164 5.58 5.20 12.67
C LEU A 164 5.19 6.32 13.63
N SER A 165 6.16 7.11 14.11
CA SER A 165 5.90 8.27 14.97
C SER A 165 5.10 9.34 14.23
N VAL A 166 5.48 9.62 12.98
CA VAL A 166 4.75 10.54 12.09
C VAL A 166 3.33 10.04 11.82
N LEU A 167 3.15 8.73 11.60
CA LEU A 167 1.81 8.16 11.48
C LEU A 167 0.96 8.40 12.74
N GLY A 168 1.54 8.21 13.93
CA GLY A 168 0.89 8.53 15.20
C GLY A 168 0.51 10.02 15.33
N ASN A 169 1.40 10.92 14.91
CA ASN A 169 1.15 12.36 14.90
C ASN A 169 0.03 12.74 13.93
N VAL A 170 -0.01 12.12 12.74
CA VAL A 170 -1.08 12.30 11.75
C VAL A 170 -2.43 11.87 12.32
N ILE A 171 -2.51 10.69 12.95
CA ILE A 171 -3.74 10.20 13.57
C ILE A 171 -4.20 11.15 14.68
N SER A 172 -3.29 11.58 15.55
CA SER A 172 -3.61 12.51 16.65
C SER A 172 -4.15 13.83 16.11
N ALA A 173 -3.46 14.42 15.13
CA ALA A 173 -3.89 15.67 14.50
C ALA A 173 -5.28 15.57 13.83
N LEU A 174 -5.60 14.43 13.23
CA LEU A 174 -6.92 14.19 12.63
C LEU A 174 -8.02 14.06 13.69
N VAL A 175 -7.74 13.37 14.80
CA VAL A 175 -8.69 13.18 15.91
C VAL A 175 -8.96 14.51 16.62
N ASP A 176 -7.91 15.32 16.83
CA ASP A 176 -8.00 16.63 17.49
C ASP A 176 -8.63 17.71 16.58
N GLY A 177 -8.87 17.40 15.30
CA GLY A 177 -9.43 18.35 14.34
C GLY A 177 -8.47 19.49 13.98
N ASN A 178 -7.16 19.25 14.05
CA ASN A 178 -6.15 20.25 13.72
C ASN A 178 -6.25 20.67 12.25
N SER A 179 -6.10 21.98 12.00
CA SER A 179 -6.10 22.53 10.63
C SER A 179 -4.93 22.04 9.79
N HIS A 180 -3.80 21.76 10.44
CA HIS A 180 -2.61 21.20 9.81
C HIS A 180 -2.38 19.76 10.27
N VAL A 181 -2.23 18.85 9.29
CA VAL A 181 -1.93 17.44 9.52
C VAL A 181 -0.56 17.13 8.86
N PRO A 182 0.42 16.58 9.60
CA PRO A 182 1.81 16.43 9.15
C PRO A 182 2.01 15.23 8.20
N TYR A 183 1.20 15.15 7.13
CA TYR A 183 1.33 14.08 6.14
C TYR A 183 2.70 14.09 5.44
N ARG A 184 3.37 15.24 5.36
CA ARG A 184 4.61 15.41 4.59
C ARG A 184 5.87 14.84 5.25
N ASP A 185 5.80 14.51 6.54
CA ASP A 185 6.98 14.19 7.34
C ASP A 185 7.50 12.75 7.14
N SER A 186 6.75 11.90 6.42
CA SER A 186 7.20 10.56 5.98
C SER A 186 6.56 10.18 4.64
N LYS A 187 7.27 9.42 3.80
CA LYS A 187 6.68 8.87 2.57
C LYS A 187 5.49 7.95 2.84
N LEU A 188 5.45 7.27 3.99
CA LEU A 188 4.33 6.44 4.41
C LEU A 188 3.06 7.29 4.56
N THR A 189 3.13 8.35 5.35
CA THR A 189 1.97 9.22 5.60
C THR A 189 1.56 10.03 4.38
N ARG A 190 2.52 10.44 3.54
CA ARG A 190 2.20 11.05 2.23
C ARG A 190 1.43 10.09 1.32
N LEU A 191 1.78 8.82 1.29
CA LEU A 191 1.06 7.82 0.47
C LEU A 191 -0.32 7.48 1.00
N LEU A 192 -0.50 7.51 2.32
CA LEU A 192 -1.79 7.27 2.97
C LEU A 192 -2.69 8.51 3.03
N GLN A 193 -2.17 9.66 2.59
CA GLN A 193 -2.95 10.90 2.51
C GLN A 193 -4.10 10.72 1.51
N LYS A 194 -5.34 10.95 1.99
CA LYS A 194 -6.51 10.97 1.11
C LYS A 194 -6.41 12.15 0.14
N VAL A 195 -7.04 12.00 -1.03
CA VAL A 195 -7.32 13.15 -1.90
C VAL A 195 -8.26 14.07 -1.14
N ASN A 196 -7.81 15.28 -0.83
CA ASN A 196 -8.68 16.28 -0.22
C ASN A 196 -9.80 16.63 -1.21
N GLU A 197 -11.04 16.37 -0.84
CA GLU A 197 -12.23 16.67 -1.64
C GLU A 197 -12.50 18.19 -1.77
N GLN A 198 -11.78 19.03 -1.02
CA GLN A 198 -11.92 20.49 -1.04
C GLN A 198 -11.33 21.21 -2.27
N THR A 199 -10.76 20.47 -3.24
CA THR A 199 -10.26 21.06 -4.51
C THR A 199 -11.15 20.73 -5.71
N ARG A 200 -12.43 20.37 -5.48
CA ARG A 200 -13.44 20.25 -6.54
C ARG A 200 -14.35 21.46 -6.60
#